data_AF-A0A640W8D3-F1
#
_entry.id   AF-A0A640W8D3-F1
#
_cell.length_a   1.000
_cell.length_b   1.000
_cell.length_c   1.000
_cell.angle_alpha   90.00
_cell.angle_beta   90.00
_cell.angle_gamma   90.00
#
_symmetry.space_group_name_H-M   'P 1'
#
loop_
_entity.id
_entity.type
_entity.pdbx_description
1 polymer ?
#
loop_
_entity_poly.entity_id
_entity_poly.type
_entity_poly.pdbx_seq_one_letter_code
_entity_poly.pdbx_strand_id
1 'polypeptide(L)'
;MVYGAWEDNPEWLTEDSPKRGHPTYYYNKHKIMVEEVAEELLGEKKNLVILRPCLVVGPSVSHFYVDLLKMPVLPLVDGRNPRMQFVHEDDVARAYDLALKKDARGVYNTVGESVVRWKEIIDMAGKKAVRMPRWLIRNLLKIARWLHATKFPPEILDFVTYEWVASGEKAKRDLDFEPEHSSMEAILSYLQYRNSF
;
A
#
# COMPACT_ATOMS: atom_id res chain seq x y z
N MET A 1 -0.68 -0.55 5.40
CA MET A 1 -2.11 -0.48 5.75
C MET A 1 -2.49 -1.65 6.65
N VAL A 2 -3.47 -1.47 7.53
CA VAL A 2 -3.84 -2.39 8.63
C VAL A 2 -4.95 -3.39 8.29
N TYR A 3 -5.71 -3.15 7.23
CA TYR A 3 -6.85 -3.99 6.84
C TYR A 3 -6.45 -5.39 6.31
N GLY A 4 -5.20 -5.58 5.91
CA GLY A 4 -4.74 -6.80 5.25
C GLY A 4 -5.28 -6.96 3.83
N ALA A 5 -4.80 -7.99 3.13
CA ALA A 5 -5.22 -8.33 1.78
C ALA A 5 -5.91 -9.69 1.78
N TRP A 6 -7.23 -9.69 1.62
CA TRP A 6 -8.06 -10.88 1.70
C TRP A 6 -9.05 -10.93 0.54
N GLU A 7 -9.45 -12.16 0.18
CA GLU A 7 -10.38 -12.39 -0.93
C GLU A 7 -11.76 -11.79 -0.70
N ASP A 8 -12.20 -11.77 0.56
CA ASP A 8 -13.50 -11.30 1.02
C ASP A 8 -13.47 -9.82 1.46
N ASN A 9 -12.38 -9.08 1.16
CA ASN A 9 -12.35 -7.64 1.41
C ASN A 9 -13.46 -6.95 0.59
N PRO A 10 -14.15 -5.94 1.15
CA PRO A 10 -15.10 -5.14 0.41
C PRO A 10 -14.38 -4.38 -0.72
N GLU A 11 -15.16 -3.86 -1.67
CA GLU A 11 -14.62 -3.08 -2.78
C GLU A 11 -13.81 -1.86 -2.29
N TRP A 12 -14.27 -1.24 -1.21
CA TRP A 12 -13.67 -0.08 -0.57
C TRP A 12 -13.58 -0.28 0.94
N LEU A 13 -12.38 -0.20 1.48
CA LEU A 13 -12.13 -0.25 2.92
C LEU A 13 -12.24 1.17 3.51
N THR A 14 -13.05 1.32 4.56
CA THR A 14 -13.19 2.56 5.34
C THR A 14 -12.39 2.47 6.64
N GLU A 15 -12.26 3.57 7.37
CA GLU A 15 -11.56 3.60 8.65
C GLU A 15 -12.21 2.69 9.71
N ASP A 16 -13.52 2.46 9.59
CA ASP A 16 -14.31 1.56 10.43
C ASP A 16 -14.21 0.09 10.01
N SER A 17 -13.56 -0.19 8.87
CA SER A 17 -13.33 -1.57 8.43
C SER A 17 -12.38 -2.29 9.39
N PRO A 18 -12.59 -3.60 9.64
CA PRO A 18 -11.80 -4.33 10.61
C PRO A 18 -10.30 -4.37 10.23
N LYS A 19 -9.43 -4.18 11.22
CA LYS A 19 -7.97 -4.32 11.08
C LYS A 19 -7.57 -5.79 10.97
N ARG A 20 -7.78 -6.40 9.79
CA ARG A 20 -7.52 -7.82 9.54
C ARG A 20 -6.08 -8.06 9.11
N GLY A 21 -5.12 -7.80 9.99
CA GLY A 21 -3.72 -8.04 9.65
C GLY A 21 -3.42 -9.49 9.28
N HIS A 22 -2.43 -9.67 8.42
CA HIS A 22 -1.96 -11.01 8.05
C HIS A 22 -1.23 -11.65 9.25
N PRO A 23 -1.64 -12.85 9.71
CA PRO A 23 -1.27 -13.41 11.01
C PRO A 23 0.24 -13.67 11.16
N THR A 24 0.91 -14.00 10.05
CA THR A 24 2.34 -14.32 10.02
C THR A 24 3.19 -13.24 9.33
N TYR A 25 2.59 -12.15 8.85
CA TYR A 25 3.36 -11.06 8.23
C TYR A 25 3.69 -9.99 9.27
N TYR A 26 4.85 -10.13 9.91
CA TYR A 26 5.27 -9.28 11.03
C TYR A 26 5.16 -7.78 10.75
N TYR A 27 5.52 -7.32 9.55
CA TYR A 27 5.42 -5.90 9.20
C TYR A 27 3.99 -5.37 9.37
N ASN A 28 3.01 -6.08 8.83
CA ASN A 28 1.62 -5.67 8.92
C ASN A 28 1.06 -5.89 10.34
N LYS A 29 1.45 -6.99 11.02
CA LYS A 29 1.12 -7.23 12.42
C LYS A 29 1.59 -6.09 13.34
N HIS A 30 2.82 -5.62 13.17
CA HIS A 30 3.37 -4.52 13.98
C HIS A 30 2.69 -3.18 13.67
N LYS A 31 2.29 -2.92 12.43
CA LYS A 31 1.50 -1.72 12.09
C LYS A 31 0.18 -1.68 12.86
N ILE A 32 -0.48 -2.84 13.04
CA ILE A 32 -1.71 -2.93 13.83
C ILE A 32 -1.43 -2.68 15.31
N MET A 33 -0.41 -3.32 15.89
CA MET A 33 -0.07 -3.12 17.31
C MET A 33 0.22 -1.66 17.64
N VAL A 34 1.01 -0.97 16.79
CA VAL A 34 1.32 0.45 16.99
C VAL A 34 0.06 1.29 16.94
N GLU A 35 -0.86 0.95 16.03
CA GLU A 35 -2.12 1.65 15.90
C GLU A 35 -3.10 1.36 17.04
N GLU A 36 -3.14 0.14 17.58
CA GLU A 36 -3.90 -0.20 18.79
C GLU A 36 -3.44 0.62 19.99
N VAL A 37 -2.13 0.73 20.22
CA VAL A 37 -1.56 1.59 21.26
C VAL A 37 -1.92 3.07 21.02
N ALA A 38 -1.90 3.52 19.77
CA ALA A 38 -2.29 4.88 19.43
C ALA A 38 -3.80 5.13 19.65
N GLU A 39 -4.66 4.16 19.32
CA GLU A 39 -6.10 4.24 19.57
C GLU A 39 -6.46 4.24 21.06
N GLU A 40 -5.74 3.48 21.89
CA GLU A 40 -5.87 3.57 23.35
C GLU A 40 -5.60 5.01 23.85
N LEU A 41 -4.59 5.67 23.30
CA LEU A 41 -4.26 7.07 23.62
C LEU A 41 -5.31 8.08 23.10
N LEU A 42 -6.03 7.77 22.01
CA LEU A 42 -7.15 8.60 21.52
C LEU A 42 -8.30 8.64 22.55
N GLY A 43 -8.63 7.51 23.17
CA GLY A 43 -9.69 7.39 24.18
C GLY A 43 -9.45 8.22 25.43
N GLU A 44 -8.19 8.55 25.75
CA GLU A 44 -7.78 9.31 26.94
C GLU A 44 -7.74 10.84 26.74
N LYS A 45 -8.24 11.37 25.60
CA LYS A 45 -8.21 12.81 25.22
C LYS A 45 -6.82 13.40 24.97
N LYS A 46 -5.98 12.71 24.20
CA LYS A 46 -4.76 13.32 23.63
C LYS A 46 -5.00 13.83 22.20
N ASN A 47 -4.35 14.94 21.86
CA ASN A 47 -4.31 15.53 20.51
C ASN A 47 -3.55 14.58 19.55
N LEU A 48 -4.19 13.48 19.15
CA LEU A 48 -3.60 12.47 18.28
C LEU A 48 -4.40 12.31 17.00
N VAL A 49 -3.68 12.15 15.90
CA VAL A 49 -4.22 11.81 14.58
C VAL A 49 -3.42 10.64 14.02
N ILE A 50 -4.12 9.70 13.40
CA ILE A 50 -3.54 8.53 12.75
C ILE A 50 -3.86 8.64 11.26
N LEU A 51 -2.82 8.81 10.45
CA LEU A 51 -2.94 8.75 9.00
C LEU A 51 -2.58 7.34 8.51
N ARG A 52 -3.45 6.75 7.70
CA ARG A 52 -3.29 5.44 7.06
C ARG A 52 -3.03 5.65 5.56
N PRO A 53 -1.78 5.99 5.16
CA PRO A 53 -1.48 6.07 3.74
C PRO A 53 -1.59 4.69 3.07
N CYS A 54 -2.00 4.68 1.81
CA CYS A 54 -1.87 3.49 0.96
C CYS A 54 -0.41 3.25 0.57
N LEU A 55 -0.16 2.60 -0.58
CA LEU A 55 1.22 2.42 -1.05
C LEU A 55 1.81 3.78 -1.42
N VAL A 56 2.70 4.30 -0.58
CA VAL A 56 3.39 5.55 -0.85
C VAL A 56 4.43 5.32 -1.93
N VAL A 57 4.40 6.11 -3.00
CA VAL A 57 5.36 6.01 -4.10
C VAL A 57 5.90 7.39 -4.44
N GLY A 58 7.16 7.44 -4.84
CA GLY A 58 7.84 8.67 -5.22
C GLY A 58 9.33 8.43 -5.40
N PRO A 59 10.08 9.42 -5.91
CA PRO A 59 11.52 9.37 -6.08
C PRO A 59 12.30 8.91 -4.83
N SER A 60 11.86 9.29 -3.63
CA SER A 60 12.59 9.00 -2.38
C SER A 60 12.15 7.72 -1.66
N VAL A 61 11.12 7.02 -2.15
CA VAL A 61 10.54 5.85 -1.46
C VAL A 61 11.13 4.52 -1.92
N SER A 62 11.43 3.65 -0.98
CA SER A 62 11.80 2.25 -1.24
C SER A 62 10.97 1.29 -0.40
N HIS A 63 10.25 0.38 -1.07
CA HIS A 63 9.52 -0.72 -0.47
C HIS A 63 9.34 -1.88 -1.47
N PHE A 64 8.72 -2.97 -1.01
CA PHE A 64 8.52 -4.19 -1.81
C PHE A 64 8.05 -3.98 -3.25
N TYR A 65 6.95 -3.25 -3.47
CA TYR A 65 6.40 -3.08 -4.83
C TYR A 65 7.35 -2.32 -5.75
N VAL A 66 8.02 -1.28 -5.23
CA VAL A 66 9.08 -0.54 -5.92
C VAL A 66 10.24 -1.47 -6.32
N ASP A 67 10.67 -2.37 -5.43
CA ASP A 67 11.69 -3.36 -5.75
C ASP A 67 11.21 -4.44 -6.73
N LEU A 68 9.94 -4.83 -6.65
CA LEU A 68 9.33 -5.80 -7.55
C LEU A 68 9.31 -5.26 -8.99
N LEU A 69 9.03 -3.97 -9.17
CA LEU A 69 9.08 -3.28 -10.48
C LEU A 69 10.49 -3.23 -11.08
N LYS A 70 11.54 -3.52 -10.31
CA LYS A 70 12.91 -3.63 -10.84
C LYS A 70 13.12 -4.92 -11.62
N MET A 71 12.33 -5.97 -11.33
CA MET A 71 12.45 -7.27 -12.00
C MET A 71 12.06 -7.19 -13.49
N PRO A 72 12.72 -7.98 -14.37
CA PRO A 72 12.37 -7.99 -15.80
C PRO A 72 11.02 -8.66 -16.08
N VAL A 73 10.61 -9.56 -15.19
CA VAL A 73 9.36 -10.33 -15.28
C VAL A 73 8.67 -10.28 -13.93
N LEU A 74 7.38 -9.95 -13.94
CA LEU A 74 6.55 -9.85 -12.74
C LEU A 74 5.46 -10.91 -12.76
N PRO A 75 5.22 -11.63 -11.64
CA PRO A 75 4.21 -12.66 -11.60
C PRO A 75 2.80 -12.08 -11.45
N LEU A 76 1.83 -12.68 -12.15
CA LEU A 76 0.40 -12.63 -11.83
C LEU A 76 0.06 -13.90 -11.05
N VAL A 77 -0.11 -13.76 -9.73
CA VAL A 77 -0.36 -14.88 -8.82
C VAL A 77 -1.70 -15.51 -9.15
N ASP A 78 -1.69 -16.81 -9.52
CA ASP A 78 -2.88 -17.55 -9.97
C ASP A 78 -3.66 -16.83 -11.09
N GLY A 79 -2.97 -15.98 -11.87
CA GLY A 79 -3.58 -15.17 -12.92
C GLY A 79 -4.43 -13.99 -12.42
N ARG A 80 -4.44 -13.69 -11.12
CA ARG A 80 -5.15 -12.54 -10.56
C ARG A 80 -4.52 -11.22 -10.96
N ASN A 81 -5.38 -10.20 -11.05
CA ASN A 81 -5.02 -8.84 -11.45
C ASN A 81 -5.68 -7.83 -10.51
N PRO A 82 -5.22 -7.72 -9.24
CA PRO A 82 -5.86 -6.87 -8.25
C PRO A 82 -5.75 -5.38 -8.63
N ARG A 83 -6.72 -4.59 -8.18
CA ARG A 83 -6.60 -3.13 -8.11
C ARG A 83 -5.57 -2.77 -7.06
N MET A 84 -4.66 -1.89 -7.44
CA MET A 84 -3.62 -1.31 -6.59
C MET A 84 -3.89 0.18 -6.43
N GLN A 85 -3.59 0.72 -5.26
CA GLN A 85 -3.80 2.12 -4.93
C GLN A 85 -2.50 2.71 -4.39
N PHE A 86 -2.10 3.84 -4.96
CA PHE A 86 -0.86 4.53 -4.63
C PHE A 86 -1.14 5.97 -4.24
N VAL A 87 -0.26 6.53 -3.42
CA VAL A 87 -0.30 7.95 -3.06
C VAL A 87 1.11 8.51 -3.24
N HIS A 88 1.23 9.70 -3.84
CA HIS A 88 2.55 10.32 -4.02
C HIS A 88 3.14 10.73 -2.67
N GLU A 89 4.46 10.71 -2.53
CA GLU A 89 5.13 11.10 -1.29
C GLU A 89 4.84 12.55 -0.87
N ASP A 90 4.72 13.47 -1.84
CA ASP A 90 4.33 14.86 -1.59
C ASP A 90 2.88 14.98 -1.10
N ASP A 91 1.98 14.15 -1.61
CA ASP A 91 0.59 14.12 -1.14
C ASP A 91 0.48 13.59 0.28
N VAL A 92 1.34 12.64 0.67
CA VAL A 92 1.45 12.22 2.06
C VAL A 92 1.93 13.36 2.94
N ALA A 93 2.92 14.13 2.51
CA ALA A 93 3.39 15.31 3.26
C ALA A 93 2.29 16.38 3.40
N ARG A 94 1.53 16.66 2.33
CA ARG A 94 0.34 17.52 2.35
C ARG A 94 -0.72 17.01 3.34
N ALA A 95 -0.95 15.69 3.38
CA ALA A 95 -1.92 15.12 4.32
C ALA A 95 -1.53 15.36 5.79
N TYR A 96 -0.23 15.29 6.12
CA TYR A 96 0.26 15.68 7.45
C TYR A 96 0.06 17.16 7.74
N ASP A 97 0.40 18.04 6.80
CA ASP A 97 0.21 19.49 6.95
C ASP A 97 -1.27 19.86 7.15
N LEU A 98 -2.17 19.27 6.37
CA LEU A 98 -3.62 19.47 6.52
C LEU A 98 -4.14 18.94 7.86
N ALA A 99 -3.71 17.75 8.28
CA ALA A 99 -4.10 17.19 9.57
C ALA A 99 -3.71 18.11 10.74
N LEU A 100 -2.52 18.71 10.68
CA LEU A 100 -2.04 19.68 11.68
C LEU A 100 -2.84 20.99 11.63
N LYS A 101 -3.05 21.56 10.44
CA LYS A 101 -3.79 22.83 10.26
C LYS A 101 -5.26 22.73 10.69
N LYS A 102 -5.87 21.55 10.54
CA LYS A 102 -7.27 21.30 10.87
C LYS A 102 -7.49 20.86 12.33
N ASP A 103 -6.44 20.75 13.13
CA ASP A 103 -6.46 20.13 14.47
C ASP A 103 -7.18 18.76 14.45
N ALA A 104 -6.86 17.96 13.44
CA ALA A 104 -7.54 16.70 13.17
C ALA A 104 -7.37 15.71 14.32
N ARG A 105 -8.40 14.90 14.56
CA ARG A 105 -8.39 13.88 15.60
C ARG A 105 -8.97 12.57 15.09
N GLY A 106 -8.35 11.47 15.52
CA GLY A 106 -8.77 10.14 15.11
C GLY A 106 -8.05 9.65 13.86
N VAL A 107 -8.71 8.78 13.10
CA VAL A 107 -8.09 7.99 12.02
C VAL A 107 -8.57 8.45 10.65
N TYR A 108 -7.65 8.55 9.69
CA TYR A 108 -7.92 8.96 8.30
C TYR A 108 -7.13 8.13 7.30
N ASN A 109 -7.80 7.57 6.30
CA ASN A 109 -7.16 6.98 5.13
C ASN A 109 -6.66 8.08 4.19
N THR A 110 -5.36 8.11 3.90
CA THR A 110 -4.74 9.11 3.03
C THR A 110 -4.27 8.44 1.74
N VAL A 111 -5.18 8.39 0.77
CA VAL A 111 -5.03 7.55 -0.42
C VAL A 111 -5.09 8.37 -1.71
N GLY A 112 -4.53 7.82 -2.80
CA GLY A 112 -4.72 8.39 -4.13
C GLY A 112 -6.16 8.25 -4.62
N GLU A 113 -6.57 9.19 -5.47
CA GLU A 113 -7.95 9.31 -5.99
C GLU A 113 -8.35 8.12 -6.87
N SER A 114 -7.39 7.57 -7.62
CA SER A 114 -7.64 6.49 -8.58
C SER A 114 -7.02 5.16 -8.14
N VAL A 115 -7.42 4.09 -8.81
CA VAL A 115 -6.84 2.75 -8.67
C VAL A 115 -6.36 2.27 -10.03
N VAL A 116 -5.31 1.47 -10.03
CA VAL A 116 -4.69 0.95 -11.26
C VAL A 116 -4.54 -0.57 -11.13
N ARG A 117 -4.85 -1.33 -12.18
CA ARG A 117 -4.66 -2.79 -12.14
C ARG A 117 -3.18 -3.12 -12.15
N TRP A 118 -2.81 -4.18 -11.44
CA TRP A 118 -1.44 -4.65 -11.37
C TRP A 118 -0.79 -4.89 -12.74
N LYS A 119 -1.53 -5.46 -13.69
CA LYS A 119 -1.09 -5.68 -15.08
C LYS A 119 -0.78 -4.37 -15.81
N GLU A 120 -1.58 -3.32 -15.62
CA GLU A 120 -1.37 -2.02 -16.25
C GLU A 120 -0.07 -1.39 -15.75
N ILE A 121 0.21 -1.50 -14.45
CA ILE A 121 1.46 -1.04 -13.84
C ILE A 121 2.67 -1.78 -14.44
N ILE A 122 2.57 -3.11 -14.63
CA ILE A 122 3.62 -3.92 -15.27
C ILE A 122 3.87 -3.45 -16.70
N ASP A 123 2.81 -3.18 -17.46
CA ASP A 123 2.90 -2.75 -18.86
C ASP A 123 3.54 -1.35 -18.96
N MET A 124 3.14 -0.41 -18.10
CA MET A 124 3.73 0.92 -18.04
C MET A 124 5.20 0.91 -17.64
N ALA A 125 5.60 -0.02 -16.79
CA ALA A 125 7.00 -0.23 -16.43
C ALA A 125 7.83 -0.89 -17.57
N GLY A 126 7.21 -1.20 -18.70
CA GLY A 126 7.84 -1.87 -19.84
C GLY A 126 8.27 -3.30 -19.53
N LYS A 127 7.57 -3.98 -18.61
CA LYS A 127 7.92 -5.33 -18.11
C LYS A 127 6.96 -6.39 -18.64
N LYS A 128 7.33 -7.66 -18.47
CA LYS A 128 6.48 -8.80 -18.86
C LYS A 128 5.74 -9.36 -17.65
N ALA A 129 4.42 -9.49 -17.77
CA ALA A 129 3.58 -10.19 -16.81
C ALA A 129 3.52 -11.69 -17.15
N VAL A 130 3.80 -12.57 -16.17
CA VAL A 130 3.71 -14.02 -16.35
C VAL A 130 2.76 -14.62 -15.32
N ARG A 131 1.78 -15.42 -15.78
CA ARG A 131 0.88 -16.14 -14.87
C ARG A 131 1.65 -17.26 -14.19
N MET A 132 1.63 -17.28 -12.87
CA MET A 132 2.34 -18.28 -12.08
C MET A 132 1.47 -18.79 -10.94
N PRO A 133 1.42 -20.11 -10.71
CA PRO A 133 0.74 -20.67 -9.56
C PRO A 133 1.35 -20.15 -8.25
N ARG A 134 0.52 -19.83 -7.27
CA ARG A 134 0.94 -19.30 -5.98
C ARG A 134 1.96 -20.17 -5.25
N TRP A 135 1.80 -21.50 -5.31
CA TRP A 135 2.72 -22.44 -4.67
C TRP A 135 4.15 -22.33 -5.24
N LEU A 136 4.29 -22.06 -6.54
CA LEU A 136 5.59 -21.92 -7.19
C LEU A 136 6.29 -20.65 -6.71
N ILE A 137 5.59 -19.51 -6.74
CA ILE A 137 6.15 -18.23 -6.28
C ILE A 137 6.51 -18.30 -4.80
N ARG A 138 5.66 -18.93 -3.98
CA ARG A 138 5.92 -19.13 -2.54
C ARG A 138 7.21 -19.91 -2.29
N ASN A 139 7.46 -20.98 -3.05
CA ASN A 139 8.70 -21.76 -2.92
C ASN A 139 9.93 -20.99 -3.41
N LEU A 140 9.81 -20.24 -4.52
CA LEU A 140 10.88 -19.36 -5.00
C LEU A 140 11.26 -18.30 -3.96
N LEU A 141 10.27 -17.65 -3.32
CA LEU A 141 10.52 -16.69 -2.25
C LEU A 141 11.17 -17.34 -1.02
N LYS A 142 10.78 -18.55 -0.65
CA LYS A 142 11.43 -19.30 0.45
C LYS A 142 12.90 -19.58 0.16
N ILE A 143 13.21 -20.06 -1.05
CA ILE A 143 14.59 -20.35 -1.47
C ILE A 143 15.41 -19.05 -1.54
N ALA A 144 14.87 -18.01 -2.16
CA ALA A 144 15.54 -16.72 -2.24
C ALA A 144 15.82 -16.12 -0.85
N ARG A 145 14.89 -16.28 0.10
CA ARG A 145 15.08 -15.83 1.49
C ARG A 145 16.14 -16.66 2.21
N TRP A 146 16.15 -17.97 2.02
CA TRP A 146 17.17 -18.86 2.57
C TRP A 146 18.58 -18.51 2.06
N LEU A 147 18.68 -18.11 0.79
CA LEU A 147 19.92 -17.62 0.17
C LEU A 147 20.26 -16.16 0.53
N HIS A 148 19.47 -15.50 1.39
CA HIS A 148 19.58 -14.06 1.69
C HIS A 148 19.50 -13.12 0.46
N ALA A 149 18.96 -13.62 -0.66
CA ALA A 149 18.80 -12.87 -1.90
C ALA A 149 17.56 -11.96 -1.90
N THR A 150 16.66 -12.12 -0.93
CA THR A 150 15.51 -11.24 -0.74
C THR A 150 15.20 -11.03 0.74
N LYS A 151 14.72 -9.84 1.07
CA LYS A 151 14.19 -9.48 2.40
C LYS A 151 12.70 -9.79 2.52
N PHE A 152 12.04 -10.18 1.43
CA PHE A 152 10.58 -10.29 1.38
C PHE A 152 10.10 -11.67 1.81
N PRO A 153 9.17 -11.74 2.78
CA PRO A 153 8.64 -13.00 3.26
C PRO A 153 7.55 -13.52 2.30
N PRO A 154 7.34 -14.84 2.15
CA PRO A 154 6.33 -15.39 1.25
C PRO A 154 4.89 -14.93 1.50
N GLU A 155 4.60 -14.47 2.71
CA GLU A 155 3.32 -13.89 3.15
C GLU A 155 2.93 -12.63 2.36
N ILE A 156 3.92 -11.95 1.76
CA ILE A 156 3.65 -10.77 0.92
C ILE A 156 2.83 -11.10 -0.33
N LEU A 157 2.74 -12.40 -0.69
CA LEU A 157 1.96 -12.86 -1.83
C LEU A 157 0.49 -12.50 -1.72
N ASP A 158 -0.10 -12.50 -0.53
CA ASP A 158 -1.50 -12.09 -0.37
C ASP A 158 -1.74 -10.64 -0.79
N PHE A 159 -0.78 -9.76 -0.52
CA PHE A 159 -0.85 -8.34 -0.85
C PHE A 159 -0.58 -8.01 -2.34
N VAL A 160 -0.24 -9.02 -3.16
CA VAL A 160 -0.20 -8.94 -4.63
C VAL A 160 -1.24 -9.84 -5.30
N THR A 161 -2.04 -10.57 -4.51
CA THR A 161 -3.07 -11.49 -5.00
C THR A 161 -4.47 -10.91 -4.81
N TYR A 162 -4.71 -10.29 -3.64
CA TYR A 162 -6.02 -9.80 -3.22
C TYR A 162 -6.05 -8.27 -3.11
N GLU A 163 -7.26 -7.71 -3.19
CA GLU A 163 -7.47 -6.27 -3.14
C GLU A 163 -7.54 -5.75 -1.70
N TRP A 164 -7.03 -4.53 -1.50
CA TRP A 164 -6.96 -3.86 -0.20
C TRP A 164 -6.98 -2.33 -0.40
N VAL A 165 -7.89 -1.91 -1.27
CA VAL A 165 -8.11 -0.50 -1.65
C VAL A 165 -8.95 0.17 -0.56
N ALA A 166 -8.56 1.38 -0.15
CA ALA A 166 -9.27 2.14 0.86
C ALA A 166 -9.95 3.38 0.26
N SER A 167 -11.05 3.79 0.89
CA SER A 167 -11.77 5.02 0.60
C SER A 167 -11.07 6.19 1.28
N GLY A 168 -10.88 7.29 0.54
CA GLY A 168 -10.35 8.56 1.06
C GLY A 168 -11.42 9.59 1.44
N GLU A 169 -12.71 9.22 1.38
CA GLU A 169 -13.83 10.16 1.55
C GLU A 169 -13.81 10.89 2.89
N LYS A 170 -13.39 10.22 3.96
CA LYS A 170 -13.28 10.84 5.29
C LYS A 170 -12.19 11.92 5.33
N ALA A 171 -11.02 11.65 4.76
CA ALA A 171 -9.93 12.62 4.67
C ALA A 171 -10.32 13.81 3.78
N LYS A 172 -11.01 13.55 2.68
CA LYS A 172 -11.56 14.61 1.81
C LYS A 172 -12.53 15.52 2.57
N ARG A 173 -13.52 14.94 3.24
CA ARG A 173 -14.57 15.70 3.94
C ARG A 173 -14.06 16.47 5.15
N ASP A 174 -13.19 15.86 5.95
CA ASP A 174 -12.82 16.42 7.26
C ASP A 174 -11.51 17.23 7.19
N LEU A 175 -10.60 16.91 6.27
CA LEU A 175 -9.28 17.54 6.14
C LEU A 175 -9.12 18.41 4.89
N ASP A 176 -10.10 18.42 3.99
CA ASP A 176 -9.98 18.95 2.62
C ASP A 176 -8.82 18.29 1.83
N PHE A 177 -8.51 17.03 2.16
CA PHE A 177 -7.44 16.29 1.47
C PHE A 177 -7.93 15.74 0.13
N GLU A 178 -7.46 16.36 -0.94
CA GLU A 178 -7.50 15.83 -2.30
C GLU A 178 -6.05 15.61 -2.78
N PRO A 179 -5.69 14.41 -3.25
CA PRO A 179 -4.34 14.15 -3.75
C PRO A 179 -4.12 14.92 -5.06
N GLU A 180 -2.98 15.59 -5.20
CA GLU A 180 -2.60 16.29 -6.43
C GLU A 180 -2.16 15.32 -7.53
N HIS A 181 -1.72 14.12 -7.15
CA HIS A 181 -1.35 13.07 -8.08
C HIS A 181 -2.34 11.91 -8.02
N SER A 182 -2.85 11.51 -9.17
CA SER A 182 -3.52 10.23 -9.31
C SER A 182 -2.56 9.07 -9.00
N SER A 183 -3.09 7.89 -8.65
CA SER A 183 -2.26 6.68 -8.45
C SER A 183 -1.37 6.39 -9.67
N MET A 184 -1.88 6.74 -10.86
CA MET A 184 -1.18 6.56 -12.12
C MET A 184 0.02 7.51 -12.25
N GLU A 185 -0.20 8.80 -12.01
CA GLU A 185 0.85 9.82 -12.04
C GLU A 185 1.91 9.57 -10.97
N ALA A 186 1.51 9.15 -9.77
CA ALA A 186 2.43 8.83 -8.71
C ALA A 186 3.39 7.68 -9.10
N ILE A 187 2.87 6.63 -9.76
CA ILE A 187 3.69 5.54 -10.29
C ILE A 187 4.58 6.01 -11.46
N LEU A 188 4.05 6.83 -12.35
CA LEU A 188 4.81 7.37 -13.48
C LEU A 188 5.98 8.24 -13.02
N SER A 189 5.77 9.09 -12.01
CA SER A 189 6.81 9.91 -11.37
C SER A 189 7.99 9.04 -10.91
N TYR A 190 7.69 7.94 -10.22
CA TYR A 190 8.71 6.96 -9.80
C TYR A 190 9.42 6.28 -10.99
N LEU A 191 8.68 5.85 -12.02
CA LEU A 191 9.27 5.20 -13.20
C LEU A 191 10.17 6.15 -14.00
N GLN A 192 9.79 7.43 -14.10
CA GLN A 192 10.59 8.47 -14.77
C GLN A 192 11.88 8.72 -14.00
N TYR A 193 11.81 8.93 -12.69
CA TYR A 193 12.97 9.12 -11.82
C TYR A 193 13.98 7.97 -11.96
N ARG A 194 13.49 6.72 -12.01
CA ARG A 194 14.34 5.55 -12.22
C ARG A 194 15.08 5.56 -13.56
N ASN A 195 14.47 6.04 -14.64
CA ASN A 195 15.08 6.06 -15.97
C ASN A 195 16.06 7.22 -16.17
N SER A 196 16.11 8.18 -15.24
CA SER A 196 17.04 9.30 -15.26
C SER A 196 18.45 8.96 -14.76
N PHE A 197 18.70 7.73 -14.30
CA PHE A 197 19.97 7.21 -13.79
C PHE A 197 20.20 5.75 -14.24
#